data_AF-A0A963YW58-F1
#
_entry.id   AF-A0A963YW58-F1
#
_cell.length_a   1.000
_cell.length_b   1.000
_cell.length_c   1.000
_cell.angle_alpha   90.00
_cell.angle_beta   90.00
_cell.angle_gamma   90.00
#
_symmetry.space_group_name_H-M   'P 1'
#
loop_
_entity.id
_entity.type
_entity.pdbx_description
1 polymer ?
#
loop_
_entity_poly.entity_id
_entity_poly.type
_entity_poly.pdbx_seq_one_letter_code
_entity_poly.pdbx_strand_id
1 'polypeptide(L)'
;MKKKPDDQQIELTSVLLDRVLDIVRGDDRDLNLRQLAVLLVCYSTSEPQTVRGLAEHLNVVKPAITRALDRLEKAKLVRRKYDPADKRSIHVAVTRAGERYGEMFLGGSLQQRASVDG
;
A
#
# COMPACT_ATOMS: atom_id res chain seq x y z
N MET A 1 24.77 -14.18 11.18
CA MET A 1 25.56 -13.03 10.69
C MET A 1 24.61 -11.85 10.51
N LYS A 2 24.79 -10.72 11.21
CA LYS A 2 24.04 -9.48 10.92
C LYS A 2 24.68 -8.85 9.67
N LYS A 3 23.90 -8.63 8.60
CA LYS A 3 24.38 -7.92 7.40
C LYS A 3 24.83 -6.51 7.79
N LYS A 4 25.85 -5.95 7.12
CA LYS A 4 26.28 -4.58 7.38
C LYS A 4 25.13 -3.61 6.99
N PRO A 5 24.99 -2.46 7.66
CA PRO A 5 23.91 -1.52 7.40
C PRO A 5 23.84 -1.04 5.93
N ASP A 6 24.99 -0.91 5.25
CA ASP A 6 25.06 -0.63 3.80
C ASP A 6 24.44 -1.74 2.95
N ASP A 7 24.71 -3.01 3.30
CA ASP A 7 24.16 -4.17 2.58
C ASP A 7 22.64 -4.26 2.77
N GLN A 8 22.11 -3.86 3.93
CA GLN A 8 20.66 -3.78 4.18
C GLN A 8 20.00 -2.63 3.40
N GLN A 9 20.66 -1.47 3.28
CA GLN A 9 20.14 -0.36 2.49
C GLN A 9 20.11 -0.67 0.99
N ILE A 10 21.17 -1.33 0.47
CA ILE A 10 21.24 -1.78 -0.93
C ILE A 10 20.15 -2.82 -1.21
N GLU A 11 19.92 -3.76 -0.29
CA GLU A 11 18.88 -4.79 -0.42
C GLU A 11 17.46 -4.22 -0.36
N LEU A 12 17.20 -3.23 0.50
CA LEU A 12 15.88 -2.58 0.53
C LEU A 12 15.64 -1.75 -0.74
N THR A 13 16.68 -1.08 -1.25
CA THR A 13 16.59 -0.26 -2.46
C THR A 13 16.31 -1.12 -3.69
N SER A 14 16.98 -2.28 -3.83
CA SER A 14 16.73 -3.19 -4.95
C SER A 14 15.32 -3.78 -4.91
N VAL A 15 14.84 -4.19 -3.74
CA VAL A 15 13.48 -4.70 -3.57
C VAL A 15 12.44 -3.63 -3.94
N LEU A 16 12.61 -2.40 -3.48
CA LEU A 16 11.70 -1.30 -3.82
C LEU A 16 11.68 -0.99 -5.31
N LEU A 17 12.85 -0.97 -5.95
CA LEU A 17 12.97 -0.72 -7.39
C LEU A 17 12.26 -1.81 -8.20
N ASP A 18 12.44 -3.08 -7.85
CA ASP A 18 11.76 -4.20 -8.52
C ASP A 18 10.23 -4.04 -8.46
N ARG A 19 9.68 -3.63 -7.31
CA ARG A 19 8.23 -3.42 -7.18
C ARG A 19 7.71 -2.22 -7.95
N VAL A 20 8.48 -1.14 -8.00
CA VAL A 20 8.13 0.01 -8.86
C VAL A 20 8.09 -0.42 -10.32
N LEU A 21 9.05 -1.23 -10.76
CA LEU A 21 9.09 -1.76 -12.12
C LEU A 21 7.92 -2.72 -12.40
N ASP A 22 7.55 -3.58 -11.46
CA ASP A 22 6.40 -4.49 -11.61
C ASP A 22 5.08 -3.71 -11.78
N ILE A 23 4.89 -2.61 -11.03
CA ILE A 23 3.72 -1.73 -11.21
C ILE A 23 3.73 -1.09 -12.60
N VAL A 24 4.88 -0.59 -13.05
CA VAL A 24 4.97 0.10 -14.35
C VAL A 24 4.80 -0.88 -15.52
N ARG A 25 5.19 -2.15 -15.35
CA ARG A 25 5.07 -3.20 -16.37
C ARG A 25 3.70 -3.89 -16.37
N GLY A 26 2.97 -3.87 -15.26
CA GLY A 26 1.68 -4.52 -15.11
C GLY A 26 0.52 -3.68 -15.64
N ASP A 27 -0.38 -4.30 -16.41
CA ASP A 27 -1.57 -3.63 -16.98
C ASP A 27 -2.74 -3.48 -15.98
N ASP A 28 -2.67 -4.12 -14.81
CA ASP A 28 -3.87 -4.38 -14.03
C ASP A 28 -4.45 -3.13 -13.35
N ARG A 29 -3.63 -2.21 -12.80
CA ARG A 29 -4.11 -0.98 -12.10
C ARG A 29 -3.08 0.15 -12.07
N ASP A 30 -3.40 1.26 -12.73
CA ASP A 30 -2.60 2.50 -12.69
C ASP A 30 -2.90 3.33 -11.41
N LEU A 31 -2.34 2.87 -10.28
CA LEU A 31 -2.34 3.66 -9.05
C LEU A 31 -1.15 4.61 -9.04
N ASN A 32 -1.40 5.90 -8.83
CA ASN A 32 -0.28 6.81 -8.57
C ASN A 32 0.35 6.53 -7.21
N LEU A 33 1.58 7.02 -7.03
CA LEU A 33 2.38 6.76 -5.81
C LEU A 33 1.66 7.14 -4.51
N ARG A 34 0.81 8.17 -4.53
CA ARG A 34 0.03 8.57 -3.36
C ARG A 34 -1.08 7.57 -3.04
N GLN A 35 -1.81 7.10 -4.04
CA GLN A 35 -2.84 6.07 -3.86
C GLN A 35 -2.22 4.78 -3.35
N LEU A 36 -1.08 4.39 -3.92
CA LEU A 36 -0.31 3.25 -3.47
C LEU A 36 0.12 3.41 -2.00
N ALA A 37 0.72 4.54 -1.62
CA ALA A 37 1.12 4.80 -0.24
C ALA A 37 -0.06 4.72 0.74
N VAL A 38 -1.22 5.32 0.39
CA VAL A 38 -2.43 5.23 1.23
C VAL A 38 -2.89 3.78 1.39
N LEU A 39 -2.91 3.00 0.32
CA LEU A 39 -3.29 1.58 0.37
C LEU A 39 -2.34 0.77 1.25
N LEU A 40 -1.03 0.96 1.10
CA LEU A 40 -0.02 0.21 1.84
C LEU A 40 0.00 0.56 3.33
N VAL A 41 -0.27 1.81 3.69
CA VAL A 41 -0.48 2.19 5.10
C VAL A 41 -1.71 1.49 5.65
N CYS A 42 -2.85 1.55 4.95
CA CYS A 42 -4.07 0.88 5.40
C CYS A 42 -3.91 -0.65 5.50
N TYR A 43 -3.10 -1.25 4.63
CA TYR A 43 -2.80 -2.68 4.61
C TYR A 43 -1.89 -3.09 5.76
N SER A 44 -0.86 -2.29 6.06
CA SER A 44 0.15 -2.61 7.07
C SER A 44 -0.30 -2.36 8.51
N THR A 45 -1.44 -1.67 8.70
CA THR A 45 -1.98 -1.36 10.03
C THR A 45 -3.14 -2.28 10.36
N SER A 46 -3.11 -2.91 11.54
CA SER A 46 -4.22 -3.71 12.07
C SER A 46 -5.43 -2.84 12.47
N GLU A 47 -5.21 -1.57 12.78
CA GLU A 47 -6.24 -0.64 13.19
C GLU A 47 -6.91 0.06 11.99
N PRO A 48 -8.25 0.20 11.97
CA PRO A 48 -8.95 0.95 10.94
C PRO A 48 -8.44 2.39 10.83
N GLN A 49 -8.11 2.80 9.61
CA GLN A 49 -7.54 4.13 9.37
C GLN A 49 -8.63 5.18 9.20
N THR A 50 -8.32 6.43 9.55
CA THR A 50 -9.21 7.59 9.29
C THR A 50 -8.56 8.52 8.27
N VAL A 51 -9.35 9.38 7.61
CA VAL A 51 -8.80 10.43 6.73
C VAL A 51 -7.81 11.32 7.47
N ARG A 52 -8.12 11.63 8.74
CA ARG A 52 -7.26 12.44 9.61
C ARG A 52 -5.95 11.71 9.91
N GLY A 53 -6.03 10.46 10.38
CA GLY A 53 -4.86 9.66 10.73
C GLY A 53 -3.94 9.45 9.53
N LEU A 54 -4.49 9.17 8.35
CA LEU A 54 -3.71 9.03 7.11
C LEU A 54 -3.04 10.35 6.69
N ALA A 55 -3.73 11.48 6.85
CA ALA A 55 -3.16 12.80 6.54
C ALA A 55 -1.99 13.14 7.47
N GLU A 56 -2.14 12.85 8.76
CA GLU A 56 -1.08 13.02 9.77
C GLU A 56 0.09 12.08 9.50
N HIS A 57 -0.16 10.79 9.28
CA HIS A 57 0.87 9.77 9.03
C HIS A 57 1.68 10.07 7.77
N LEU A 58 1.00 10.40 6.66
CA LEU A 58 1.65 10.66 5.37
C LEU A 58 2.15 12.10 5.23
N ASN A 59 1.96 12.95 6.25
CA ASN A 59 2.29 14.37 6.25
C ASN A 59 1.76 15.13 5.01
N VAL A 60 0.46 14.97 4.72
CA VAL A 60 -0.22 15.63 3.59
C VAL A 60 -1.58 16.18 3.99
N VAL A 61 -2.12 17.09 3.19
CA VAL A 61 -3.43 17.69 3.46
C VAL A 61 -4.59 16.69 3.27
N LYS A 62 -5.61 16.76 4.13
CA LYS A 62 -6.81 15.89 4.12
C LYS A 62 -7.50 15.77 2.75
N PRO A 63 -7.64 16.83 1.92
CA PRO A 63 -8.22 16.70 0.59
C PRO A 63 -7.45 15.76 -0.34
N ALA A 64 -6.12 15.66 -0.19
CA ALA A 64 -5.30 14.74 -0.97
C ALA A 64 -5.59 13.28 -0.61
N ILE A 65 -5.76 12.99 0.69
CA ILE A 65 -6.16 11.67 1.20
C ILE A 65 -7.57 11.31 0.73
N THR A 66 -8.51 12.24 0.83
CA THR A 66 -9.90 12.02 0.40
C THR A 66 -9.96 11.60 -1.08
N ARG A 67 -9.29 12.35 -1.96
CA ARG A 67 -9.19 12.02 -3.38
C ARG A 67 -8.51 10.66 -3.64
N ALA A 68 -7.48 10.31 -2.86
CA ALA A 68 -6.84 9.00 -2.98
C ALA A 68 -7.81 7.87 -2.60
N LEU A 69 -8.51 8.01 -1.47
CA LEU A 69 -9.51 7.05 -1.01
C LEU A 69 -10.69 6.93 -1.98
N ASP A 70 -11.15 8.02 -2.60
CA ASP A 70 -12.19 7.98 -3.63
C ASP A 70 -11.77 7.10 -4.82
N ARG A 71 -10.51 7.23 -5.25
CA ARG A 71 -9.96 6.41 -6.36
C ARG A 71 -9.76 4.95 -5.94
N LEU A 72 -9.26 4.70 -4.73
CA LEU A 72 -9.07 3.35 -4.21
C LEU A 72 -10.40 2.62 -3.97
N GLU A 73 -11.43 3.33 -3.51
CA GLU A 73 -12.78 2.77 -3.33
C GLU A 73 -13.43 2.50 -4.69
N LYS A 74 -13.30 3.40 -5.68
CA LYS A 74 -13.72 3.14 -7.07
C LYS A 74 -13.01 1.92 -7.66
N ALA A 75 -11.74 1.72 -7.32
CA ALA A 75 -10.97 0.53 -7.69
C ALA A 75 -11.34 -0.73 -6.89
N LYS A 76 -12.24 -0.62 -5.91
CA LYS A 76 -12.67 -1.68 -4.98
C LYS A 76 -11.53 -2.24 -4.12
N LEU A 77 -10.51 -1.42 -3.82
CA LEU A 77 -9.36 -1.82 -3.00
C LEU A 77 -9.60 -1.51 -1.52
N VAL A 78 -10.31 -0.43 -1.23
CA VAL A 78 -10.72 -0.04 0.13
C VAL A 78 -12.24 0.15 0.21
N ARG A 79 -12.77 0.15 1.42
CA ARG A 79 -14.16 0.53 1.71
C ARG A 79 -14.20 1.53 2.86
N ARG A 80 -15.09 2.51 2.77
CA ARG A 80 -15.36 3.46 3.86
C ARG A 80 -16.59 3.02 4.64
N LYS A 81 -16.50 3.01 5.96
CA LYS A 81 -17.62 2.73 6.87
C LYS A 81 -17.70 3.81 7.93
N TYR A 82 -18.90 4.38 8.10
CA TYR A 82 -19.17 5.28 9.21
C TYR A 82 -19.07 4.53 10.53
N ASP A 83 -18.46 5.16 11.53
CA ASP A 83 -18.55 4.67 12.90
C ASP A 83 -20.01 4.80 13.39
N PRO A 84 -20.66 3.72 13.85
CA PRO A 84 -22.00 3.78 14.41
C PRO A 84 -22.11 4.70 15.64
N ALA A 85 -21.03 4.84 16.43
CA ALA A 85 -20.98 5.67 17.63
C ALA A 85 -20.68 7.14 17.33
N ASP A 86 -19.97 7.42 16.24
CA ASP A 86 -19.73 8.76 15.73
C ASP A 86 -19.83 8.81 14.20
N LYS A 87 -20.99 9.20 13.68
CA LYS A 87 -21.23 9.30 12.23
C LYS A 87 -20.33 10.33 11.53
N ARG A 88 -19.58 11.17 12.27
CA ARG A 88 -18.58 12.08 11.73
C ARG A 88 -17.23 11.41 11.51
N SER A 89 -16.99 10.25 12.12
CA SER A 89 -15.82 9.42 11.87
C SER A 89 -16.09 8.44 10.73
N ILE A 90 -15.18 8.42 9.75
CA ILE A 90 -15.18 7.46 8.65
C ILE A 90 -13.93 6.61 8.78
N HIS A 91 -14.14 5.32 9.01
CA HIS A 91 -13.08 4.32 9.03
C HIS A 91 -12.88 3.73 7.64
N VAL A 92 -11.62 3.58 7.26
CA VAL A 92 -11.18 2.95 6.02
C VAL A 92 -10.73 1.55 6.37
N ALA A 93 -11.28 0.57 5.66
CA ALA A 93 -10.85 -0.82 5.74
C ALA A 93 -10.39 -1.30 4.36
N VAL A 94 -9.28 -2.04 4.34
CA VAL A 94 -8.82 -2.71 3.12
C VAL A 94 -9.78 -3.86 2.79
N THR A 95 -10.12 -4.00 1.52
CA THR A 95 -10.93 -5.12 1.03
C THR A 95 -10.03 -6.31 0.71
N ARG A 96 -10.59 -7.51 0.52
CA ARG A 96 -9.83 -8.67 0.06
C ARG A 96 -9.07 -8.42 -1.25
N ALA A 97 -9.62 -7.61 -2.16
CA ALA A 97 -8.92 -7.23 -3.39
C ALA A 97 -7.73 -6.30 -3.11
N GLY A 98 -7.88 -5.39 -2.15
CA GLY A 98 -6.81 -4.52 -1.67
C GLY A 98 -5.72 -5.29 -0.93
N GLU A 99 -6.08 -6.27 -0.11
CA GLU A 99 -5.13 -7.16 0.59
C GLU A 99 -4.26 -7.91 -0.42
N ARG A 100 -4.88 -8.60 -1.39
CA ARG A 100 -4.15 -9.27 -2.48
C ARG A 100 -3.24 -8.33 -3.26
N TYR A 101 -3.68 -7.11 -3.50
CA TYR A 101 -2.87 -6.11 -4.19
C TYR A 101 -1.67 -5.69 -3.33
N GLY A 102 -1.87 -5.46 -2.03
CA GLY A 102 -0.81 -5.16 -1.07
C GLY A 102 0.19 -6.32 -0.93
N GLU A 103 -0.29 -7.56 -0.87
CA GLU A 103 0.52 -8.79 -0.88
C GLU A 103 1.34 -8.91 -2.15
N MET A 104 0.75 -8.71 -3.33
CA MET A 104 1.48 -8.70 -4.61
C MET A 104 2.57 -7.63 -4.60
N PHE A 105 2.27 -6.44 -4.09
CA PHE A 105 3.21 -5.33 -4.05
C PHE A 105 4.34 -5.52 -3.04
N LEU A 106 4.06 -6.02 -1.84
CA LEU A 106 5.06 -6.19 -0.78
C LEU A 106 5.77 -7.56 -0.85
N GLY A 107 5.12 -8.56 -1.46
CA GLY A 107 5.54 -9.97 -1.43
C GLY A 107 6.14 -10.49 -2.72
N GLY A 108 6.38 -9.67 -3.73
CA GLY A 108 6.81 -10.19 -5.02
C GLY A 108 8.13 -11.00 -4.98
N SER A 109 8.21 -11.98 -5.88
CA SER A 109 9.37 -12.84 -6.19
C SER A 109 10.07 -13.61 -5.04
N LEU A 110 9.31 -14.31 -4.18
CA LEU A 110 9.82 -15.59 -3.65
C LEU A 110 9.87 -16.69 -4.74
N GLN A 111 9.13 -16.55 -5.84
CA GLN A 111 9.09 -17.58 -6.90
C GLN A 111 10.13 -17.44 -8.04
N GLN A 112 10.84 -16.32 -8.22
CA GLN A 112 11.74 -16.15 -9.38
C GLN A 112 13.24 -16.37 -9.09
N ARG A 113 13.65 -16.52 -7.83
CA ARG A 113 15.05 -16.79 -7.47
C ARG A 113 15.40 -18.29 -7.43
N ALA A 114 14.42 -19.18 -7.53
CA ALA A 114 14.62 -20.63 -7.50
C ALA A 114 14.91 -21.26 -8.89
N SER A 115 15.15 -20.46 -9.93
CA SER A 115 15.28 -20.97 -11.32
C SER A 115 16.49 -20.44 -12.10
N VAL A 116 17.49 -19.85 -11.44
CA VAL A 116 18.71 -19.37 -12.12
C VAL A 116 19.98 -20.16 -11.72
N ASP A 117 19.88 -21.09 -10.78
CA ASP A 117 20.99 -21.99 -10.41
C ASP A 117 20.70 -23.44 -10.83
N GLY A 118 20.53 -23.65 -12.15
CA GLY A 118 20.35 -24.96 -12.78
C GLY A 118 21.14 -25.08 -14.07
#